data_AF-A0A9P0FJL7-F1
#
_entry.id   AF-A0A9P0FJL7-F1
#
_cell.length_a   1.000
_cell.length_b   1.000
_cell.length_c   1.000
_cell.angle_alpha   90.00
_cell.angle_beta   90.00
_cell.angle_gamma   90.00
#
_symmetry.space_group_name_H-M   'P 1'
#
loop_
_entity.id
_entity.type
_entity.pdbx_description
1 polymer ?
#
loop_
_entity_poly.entity_id
_entity_poly.type
_entity_poly.pdbx_seq_one_letter_code
_entity_poly.pdbx_strand_id
1 'polypeptide(L)' 'MSGAVSKANKPQMRGLLQSQIKRNLVFAIGLCTAAAVLQKVFYNDGRKRAYSEFYKTYDIEKAFNQIRNKGLFDSCEPDK' A
#
# COMPACT_ATOMS: atom_id res chain seq x y z
N MET A 1 -15.63 57.68 -24.12
CA MET A 1 -15.53 57.38 -22.68
C MET A 1 -14.25 56.58 -22.46
N SER A 2 -13.19 57.24 -21.98
CA SER A 2 -11.90 56.62 -21.72
C SER A 2 -12.04 55.57 -20.61
N GLY A 3 -11.78 54.31 -20.93
CA GLY A 3 -11.93 53.19 -20.00
C GLY A 3 -10.92 53.29 -18.86
N ALA A 4 -11.39 53.25 -17.62
CA ALA A 4 -10.54 53.25 -16.44
C ALA A 4 -9.57 52.05 -16.50
N VAL A 5 -8.28 52.32 -16.68
CA VAL A 5 -7.23 51.31 -16.60
C VAL A 5 -7.13 50.86 -15.14
N SER A 6 -7.49 49.61 -14.87
CA SER A 6 -7.43 49.05 -13.53
C SER A 6 -5.98 48.97 -13.05
N LYS A 7 -5.69 49.60 -11.90
CA LYS A 7 -4.35 49.59 -11.30
C LYS A 7 -4.16 48.25 -10.57
N ALA A 8 -3.21 47.43 -11.04
CA ALA A 8 -2.93 46.15 -10.41
C ALA A 8 -2.42 46.33 -8.98
N ASN A 9 -3.02 45.61 -8.03
CA ASN A 9 -2.58 45.61 -6.63
C ASN A 9 -1.17 45.00 -6.51
N LYS A 10 -0.35 45.55 -5.61
CA LYS A 10 1.04 45.14 -5.47
C LYS A 10 1.10 43.67 -5.00
N PRO A 11 1.73 42.77 -5.77
CA PRO A 11 1.84 41.36 -5.39
C PRO A 11 2.84 41.18 -4.24
N GLN A 12 2.77 40.02 -3.59
CA GLN A 12 3.73 39.64 -2.56
C GLN A 12 5.10 39.38 -3.21
N MET A 13 6.13 40.16 -2.85
CA MET A 13 7.48 40.05 -3.43
C MET A 13 8.51 39.44 -2.48
N ARG A 14 8.12 39.04 -1.27
CA ARG A 14 9.01 38.45 -0.25
C ARG A 14 8.39 37.21 0.37
N GLY A 15 9.24 36.27 0.80
CA GLY A 15 8.81 35.04 1.46
C GLY A 15 8.11 34.02 0.56
N LEU A 16 8.17 34.18 -0.76
CA LEU A 16 7.55 33.28 -1.74
C LEU A 16 8.03 31.83 -1.59
N LEU A 17 9.35 31.65 -1.40
CA LEU A 17 9.96 30.33 -1.19
C LEU A 17 9.43 29.66 0.09
N GLN A 18 9.34 30.41 1.19
CA GLN A 18 8.85 29.88 2.47
C GLN A 18 7.38 29.45 2.38
N SER A 19 6.56 30.23 1.67
CA SER A 19 5.16 29.87 1.41
C SER A 19 5.05 28.60 0.57
N GLN A 20 5.87 28.48 -0.48
CA GLN A 20 5.89 27.30 -1.34
C GLN A 20 6.35 26.04 -0.61
N ILE A 21 7.40 26.13 0.22
CA ILE A 21 7.90 25.00 1.01
C ILE A 21 6.82 24.50 1.97
N LYS A 22 6.17 25.40 2.72
CA LYS A 22 5.10 25.01 3.66
C LYS A 22 3.96 24.30 2.95
N ARG A 23 3.51 24.84 1.81
CA ARG A 23 2.46 24.23 1.01
C ARG A 23 2.87 22.84 0.50
N ASN A 24 4.05 22.72 -0.07
CA ASN A 24 4.54 21.47 -0.62
C ASN A 24 4.76 20.41 0.48
N LEU A 25 5.17 20.81 1.67
CA LEU A 25 5.35 19.92 2.81
C LEU A 25 4.01 19.30 3.25
N VAL A 26 2.95 20.11 3.32
CA VAL A 26 1.59 19.62 3.64
C VAL A 26 1.13 18.60 2.60
N PHE A 27 1.32 18.89 1.31
CA PHE A 27 0.99 17.95 0.23
C PHE A 27 1.83 16.67 0.29
N ALA A 28 3.13 16.78 0.56
CA ALA A 28 4.02 15.64 0.65
C ALA A 28 3.59 14.69 1.77
N ILE A 29 3.28 15.23 2.96
CA ILE A 29 2.78 14.43 4.08
C ILE A 29 1.47 13.75 3.70
N GLY A 30 0.53 14.49 3.10
CA GLY A 30 -0.75 13.93 2.66
C GLY A 30 -0.60 12.78 1.67
N LEU A 31 0.23 12.97 0.64
CA LEU A 31 0.50 11.97 -0.39
C LEU A 31 1.22 10.74 0.16
N CYS A 32 2.25 10.92 0.97
CA CYS A 32 2.97 9.81 1.59
C CYS A 32 2.04 8.97 2.48
N THR A 33 1.18 9.63 3.27
CA THR A 33 0.24 8.94 4.16
C THR A 33 -0.81 8.17 3.36
N ALA A 34 -1.37 8.79 2.31
CA ALA A 34 -2.31 8.14 1.42
C ALA A 34 -1.68 6.91 0.72
N ALA A 35 -0.47 7.05 0.18
CA ALA A 35 0.25 5.96 -0.46
C ALA A 35 0.51 4.79 0.51
N ALA A 36 0.91 5.08 1.74
CA ALA A 36 1.13 4.06 2.76
C ALA A 36 -0.17 3.31 3.13
N VAL A 37 -1.29 4.02 3.27
CA VAL A 37 -2.59 3.41 3.54
C VAL A 37 -3.03 2.53 2.37
N LEU A 38 -2.91 3.03 1.13
CA LEU A 38 -3.22 2.26 -0.07
C LEU A 38 -2.41 0.97 -0.12
N GLN A 39 -1.09 1.05 0.10
CA GLN A 39 -0.24 -0.13 0.08
C GLN A 39 -0.63 -1.14 1.17
N LYS A 40 -0.96 -0.67 2.37
CA LYS A 40 -1.39 -1.53 3.47
C LYS A 40 -2.67 -2.28 3.11
N VAL A 41 -3.70 -1.57 2.66
CA VAL A 41 -5.02 -2.15 2.41
C VAL A 41 -5.01 -3.08 1.19
N PHE A 42 -4.41 -2.63 0.08
CA PHE A 42 -4.47 -3.41 -1.16
C PHE A 42 -3.50 -4.60 -1.20
N TYR A 43 -2.30 -4.45 -0.62
CA TYR A 43 -1.27 -5.48 -0.72
C TYR A 43 -1.11 -6.26 0.58
N ASN A 44 -0.89 -5.57 1.70
CA ASN A 44 -0.53 -6.25 2.95
C ASN A 44 -1.72 -7.01 3.54
N ASP A 45 -2.88 -6.37 3.61
CA ASP A 45 -4.06 -6.97 4.24
C ASP A 45 -4.60 -8.14 3.39
N GLY A 46 -4.58 -8.03 2.06
CA GLY A 46 -4.89 -9.13 1.15
C GLY A 46 -3.99 -10.36 1.36
N ARG A 47 -2.67 -10.16 1.45
CA ARG A 47 -1.73 -11.24 1.73
C ARG A 47 -1.97 -11.87 3.09
N LYS A 48 -2.10 -11.06 4.15
CA LYS A 48 -2.37 -11.57 5.50
C LYS A 48 -3.65 -12.37 5.56
N ARG A 49 -4.69 -11.89 4.88
CA ARG A 49 -5.98 -12.56 4.80
C ARG A 49 -5.86 -13.92 4.11
N ALA A 50 -5.21 -13.99 2.95
CA ALA A 50 -5.02 -15.24 2.22
C ALA A 50 -4.26 -16.30 3.05
N TYR A 51 -3.18 -15.90 3.74
CA TYR A 51 -2.47 -16.78 4.66
C TYR A 51 -3.37 -17.24 5.81
N SER A 52 -4.13 -16.33 6.41
CA SER A 52 -5.04 -16.67 7.50
C SER A 52 -6.16 -17.63 7.06
N GLU A 53 -6.68 -17.45 5.84
CA GLU A 53 -7.74 -18.29 5.29
C GLU A 53 -7.21 -19.70 4.99
N PHE A 54 -5.99 -19.81 4.46
CA PHE A 54 -5.34 -21.10 4.26
C PHE A 54 -5.22 -21.88 5.57
N TYR A 55 -4.61 -21.28 6.60
CA TYR A 55 -4.37 -21.97 7.88
C TYR A 55 -5.62 -22.23 8.72
N LYS A 56 -6.75 -21.55 8.46
CA LYS A 56 -8.01 -21.82 9.18
C LYS A 56 -8.56 -23.22 8.92
N THR A 57 -8.38 -23.73 7.71
CA THR A 57 -8.93 -25.03 7.28
C THR A 57 -7.83 -26.02 6.90
N TYR A 58 -6.56 -25.68 7.15
CA TYR A 58 -5.44 -26.53 6.78
C TYR A 58 -5.29 -27.68 7.77
N ASP A 59 -5.51 -28.89 7.27
CA ASP A 59 -5.23 -30.14 7.95
C ASP A 59 -3.86 -30.66 7.50
N ILE A 60 -2.91 -30.66 8.43
CA ILE A 60 -1.51 -31.02 8.19
C ILE A 60 -1.39 -32.50 7.83
N GLU A 61 -2.14 -33.39 8.49
CA GLU A 61 -2.05 -34.83 8.28
C GLU A 61 -2.60 -35.19 6.90
N LYS A 62 -3.72 -34.58 6.52
CA LYS A 62 -4.31 -34.77 5.18
C LYS A 62 -3.36 -34.30 4.08
N ALA A 63 -2.76 -33.12 4.23
CA ALA A 63 -1.81 -32.59 3.26
C ALA A 63 -0.53 -33.44 3.19
N PHE A 64 -0.03 -33.88 4.34
CA PHE A 64 1.11 -34.79 4.44
C PHE A 64 0.83 -36.11 3.71
N ASN A 65 -0.29 -36.77 4.00
CA ASN A 65 -0.65 -38.04 3.36
C ASN A 65 -0.85 -37.89 1.85
N GLN A 66 -1.39 -36.77 1.37
CA GLN A 66 -1.46 -36.47 -0.06
C GLN A 66 -0.08 -36.37 -0.73
N ILE A 67 0.92 -35.80 -0.06
CA ILE A 67 2.29 -35.67 -0.58
C ILE A 67 3.03 -37.00 -0.48
N ARG A 68 2.86 -37.71 0.65
CA ARG A 68 3.41 -39.04 0.90
C ARG A 68 2.94 -40.05 -0.14
N ASN A 69 1.65 -40.05 -0.46
CA ASN A 69 1.08 -40.95 -1.45
C ASN A 69 1.48 -40.62 -2.89
N LYS A 70 2.03 -39.41 -3.13
CA LYS A 70 2.64 -39.06 -4.41
C LYS A 70 4.10 -39.52 -4.52
N GLY A 71 4.66 -40.16 -3.48
CA GLY A 71 6.02 -40.67 -3.49
C GLY A 71 7.10 -39.57 -3.48
N LEU A 72 6.77 -38.38 -2.98
CA LEU A 72 7.70 -37.24 -2.92
C LEU A 72 8.64 -37.30 -1.71
N PHE A 73 8.35 -38.15 -0.72
CA PHE A 73 9.18 -38.29 0.47
C PHE A 73 10.10 -39.49 0.36
N ASP A 74 11.40 -39.27 0.56
CA ASP A 74 12.39 -40.35 0.70
C ASP A 74 12.33 -41.01 2.08
N SER A 75 11.86 -40.28 3.09
CA SER A 75 11.80 -40.75 4.49
C SER A 75 10.55 -41.54 4.84
N CYS A 76 9.50 -41.50 4.00
CA CYS A 76 8.19 -42.08 4.30
C CYS A 76 7.58 -42.70 3.04
N GLU A 77 7.36 -44.01 3.05
CA GLU A 77 6.72 -44.74 1.94
C GLU A 77 5.22 -44.38 1.83
N PRO A 78 4.61 -44.41 0.63
CA PRO A 78 3.16 -44.24 0.45
C PRO A 78 2.33 -45.17 1.35
N ASP A 79 1.18 -44.71 1.84
CA ASP A 79 0.23 -45.62 2.47
C ASP A 79 -0.28 -46.59 1.38
N LYS A 80 -0.09 -47.89 1.64
CA LYS A 80 -0.42 -48.99 0.71
C LYS A 80 -1.91 -49.07 0.39
#